data_AF-A0A2E2EU79-F1
#
_entry.id   AF-A0A2E2EU79-F1
#
_cell.length_a   1.000
_cell.length_b   1.000
_cell.length_c   1.000
_cell.angle_alpha   90.00
_cell.angle_beta   90.00
_cell.angle_gamma   90.00
#
_symmetry.space_group_name_H-M   'P 1'
#
loop_
_entity.id
_entity.type
_entity.pdbx_description
1 polymer ?
#
loop_
_entity_poly.entity_id
_entity_poly.type
_entity_poly.pdbx_seq_one_letter_code
_entity_poly.pdbx_strand_id
1 'polypeptide(L)'
;GQSTQMIIGASGENDFQIMQTSNHFYRNFNLKRVYYSGYVPISYDDRLPKIGSEVPMLRENRLYQTDWLMRFYGFDVSEILNEQHQHLDLDIDPKLSWALRNLHEFPVDVNTADKRMLARIPGLGMRSVHKILNARRFRRLNWEHLKKIGVALNRAKYFMVCDSNQFEKRDLTSEKIKGYILQNSNSKYRTTLSNQLSLFG
;
A
#
# COMPACT_ATOMS: atom_id res chain seq x y z
N GLY A 1 2.05 -12.22 23.73
CA GLY A 1 1.53 -12.61 22.40
C GLY A 1 2.73 -12.80 21.52
N GLN A 2 2.84 -13.96 20.91
CA GLN A 2 4.06 -14.43 20.24
C GLN A 2 4.32 -13.67 18.93
N SER A 3 5.57 -13.68 18.49
CA SER A 3 6.01 -13.14 17.21
C SER A 3 6.86 -14.16 16.48
N THR A 4 6.95 -14.04 15.16
CA THR A 4 7.83 -14.84 14.31
C THR A 4 8.60 -13.95 13.36
N GLN A 5 9.67 -14.47 12.78
CA GLN A 5 10.46 -13.81 11.75
C GLN A 5 10.55 -14.70 10.51
N MET A 6 10.29 -14.11 9.36
CA MET A 6 10.43 -14.74 8.05
C MET A 6 11.57 -14.08 7.27
N ILE A 7 12.43 -14.92 6.72
CA ILE A 7 13.49 -14.50 5.81
C ILE A 7 12.93 -14.49 4.39
N ILE A 8 13.08 -13.37 3.68
CA ILE A 8 12.54 -13.17 2.34
C ILE A 8 13.68 -13.07 1.32
N GLY A 9 13.44 -13.54 0.11
CA GLY A 9 14.37 -13.52 -1.01
C GLY A 9 15.33 -14.71 -1.06
N ALA A 10 15.23 -15.67 -0.14
CA ALA A 10 16.14 -16.82 -0.09
C ALA A 10 15.74 -17.97 -1.03
N SER A 11 14.45 -18.15 -1.30
CA SER A 11 13.90 -19.39 -1.88
C SER A 11 13.03 -19.18 -3.13
N GLY A 12 13.13 -18.02 -3.78
CA GLY A 12 12.36 -17.69 -4.98
C GLY A 12 10.85 -17.50 -4.72
N GLU A 13 10.44 -17.36 -3.46
CA GLU A 13 9.05 -17.17 -3.08
C GLU A 13 8.51 -15.83 -3.57
N ASN A 14 7.23 -15.80 -3.98
CA ASN A 14 6.55 -14.56 -4.36
C ASN A 14 5.87 -13.89 -3.16
N ASP A 15 5.44 -12.64 -3.33
CA ASP A 15 4.87 -11.86 -2.21
C ASP A 15 3.51 -12.40 -1.79
N PHE A 16 2.74 -12.97 -2.73
CA PHE A 16 1.45 -13.61 -2.41
C PHE A 16 1.63 -14.78 -1.44
N GLN A 17 2.60 -15.66 -1.68
CA GLN A 17 2.94 -16.78 -0.80
C GLN A 17 3.39 -16.31 0.59
N ILE A 18 4.25 -15.29 0.63
CA ILE A 18 4.71 -14.69 1.88
C ILE A 18 3.52 -14.17 2.69
N MET A 19 2.65 -13.37 2.07
CA MET A 19 1.52 -12.76 2.78
C MET A 19 0.44 -13.76 3.19
N GLN A 20 0.20 -14.80 2.38
CA GLN A 20 -0.66 -15.93 2.78
C GLN A 20 -0.11 -16.65 4.01
N THR A 21 1.20 -16.88 4.06
CA THR A 21 1.87 -17.50 5.21
C THR A 21 1.73 -16.64 6.47
N SER A 22 1.95 -15.33 6.36
CA SER A 22 1.71 -14.40 7.46
C SER A 22 0.25 -14.40 7.94
N ASN A 23 -0.72 -14.41 7.00
CA ASN A 23 -2.14 -14.49 7.32
C ASN A 23 -2.49 -15.78 8.08
N HIS A 24 -1.96 -16.91 7.61
CA HIS A 24 -2.08 -18.21 8.28
C HIS A 24 -1.52 -18.15 9.71
N PHE A 25 -0.36 -17.55 9.91
CA PHE A 25 0.24 -17.40 11.23
C PHE A 25 -0.62 -16.57 12.19
N TYR A 26 -1.21 -15.48 11.72
CA TYR A 26 -2.13 -14.69 12.54
C TYR A 26 -3.38 -15.48 12.93
N ARG A 27 -3.98 -16.22 11.99
CA ARG A 27 -5.25 -16.94 12.22
C ARG A 27 -5.09 -18.17 13.10
N ASN A 28 -4.02 -18.95 12.91
CA ASN A 28 -3.89 -20.27 13.53
C ASN A 28 -3.02 -20.28 14.78
N PHE A 29 -2.09 -19.32 14.92
CA PHE A 29 -1.16 -19.25 16.04
C PHE A 29 -1.35 -18.00 16.90
N ASN A 30 -2.38 -17.19 16.60
CA ASN A 30 -2.74 -15.98 17.34
C ASN A 30 -1.54 -15.03 17.56
N LEU A 31 -0.66 -14.95 16.55
CA LEU A 31 0.55 -14.11 16.63
C LEU A 31 0.18 -12.64 16.71
N LYS A 32 1.00 -11.87 17.43
CA LYS A 32 0.85 -10.40 17.48
C LYS A 32 1.54 -9.70 16.32
N ARG A 33 2.60 -10.30 15.75
CA ARG A 33 3.39 -9.69 14.68
C ARG A 33 4.23 -10.75 13.96
N VAL A 34 4.35 -10.58 12.64
CA VAL A 34 5.35 -11.23 11.78
C VAL A 34 6.39 -10.17 11.41
N TYR A 35 7.66 -10.51 11.53
CA TYR A 35 8.77 -9.69 11.06
C TYR A 35 9.29 -10.25 9.73
N TYR A 36 9.55 -9.37 8.77
CA TYR A 36 10.15 -9.70 7.48
C TYR A 36 11.58 -9.16 7.47
N SER A 37 12.52 -9.96 6.98
CA SER A 37 13.91 -9.54 6.83
C SER A 37 14.48 -10.11 5.53
N GLY A 38 15.05 -9.25 4.70
CA GLY A 38 15.74 -9.69 3.48
C GLY A 38 16.90 -10.64 3.79
N TYR A 39 16.98 -11.73 3.02
CA TYR A 39 18.11 -12.65 3.08
C TYR A 39 19.40 -11.92 2.71
N VAL A 40 20.43 -12.09 3.53
CA VAL A 40 21.78 -11.59 3.28
C VAL A 40 22.61 -12.75 2.73
N PRO A 41 23.08 -12.69 1.47
CA PRO A 41 23.86 -13.76 0.86
C PRO A 41 25.19 -14.02 1.58
N ILE A 42 25.27 -15.15 2.29
CA ILE A 42 26.48 -15.59 3.02
C ILE A 42 26.94 -17.00 2.63
N SER A 43 26.22 -17.66 1.73
CA SER A 43 26.44 -19.05 1.33
C SER A 43 26.78 -19.17 -0.15
N TYR A 44 27.56 -20.19 -0.51
CA TYR A 44 27.87 -20.57 -1.89
C TYR A 44 26.93 -21.65 -2.44
N ASP A 45 25.86 -22.01 -1.71
CA ASP A 45 24.83 -22.94 -2.20
C ASP A 45 24.07 -22.35 -3.39
N ASP A 46 24.07 -23.03 -4.53
CA ASP A 46 23.44 -22.58 -5.78
C ASP A 46 21.91 -22.40 -5.66
N ARG A 47 21.27 -22.96 -4.63
CA ARG A 47 19.84 -22.77 -4.36
C ARG A 47 19.53 -21.43 -3.70
N LEU A 48 20.53 -20.74 -3.18
CA LEU A 48 20.39 -19.45 -2.51
C LEU A 48 20.90 -18.32 -3.42
N PRO A 49 20.45 -17.08 -3.19
CA PRO A 49 21.01 -15.93 -3.89
C PRO A 49 22.53 -15.85 -3.72
N LYS A 50 23.23 -15.55 -4.82
CA LYS A 50 24.69 -15.49 -4.85
C LYS A 50 25.21 -14.38 -3.95
N ILE A 51 26.39 -14.60 -3.36
CA ILE A 51 27.13 -13.58 -2.61
C ILE A 51 27.30 -12.33 -3.48
N GLY A 52 26.91 -11.17 -2.95
CA GLY A 52 26.88 -9.89 -3.67
C GLY A 52 25.53 -9.51 -4.29
N SER A 53 24.51 -10.38 -4.23
CA SER A 53 23.15 -10.00 -4.62
C SER A 53 22.58 -8.94 -3.67
N GLU A 54 21.81 -7.99 -4.20
CA GLU A 54 21.20 -6.93 -3.39
C GLU A 54 20.16 -7.49 -2.41
N VAL A 55 20.20 -6.99 -1.17
CA VAL A 55 19.17 -7.29 -0.16
C VAL A 55 17.90 -6.53 -0.54
N PRO A 56 16.73 -7.19 -0.63
CA PRO A 56 15.53 -6.60 -1.21
C PRO A 56 14.81 -5.64 -0.23
N MET A 57 15.46 -4.55 0.18
CA MET A 57 14.96 -3.62 1.20
C MET A 57 13.61 -2.97 0.83
N LEU A 58 13.41 -2.61 -0.44
CA LEU A 58 12.14 -2.05 -0.90
C LEU A 58 11.01 -3.08 -0.81
N ARG A 59 11.28 -4.33 -1.18
CA ARG A 59 10.34 -5.44 -1.06
C ARG A 59 9.95 -5.69 0.40
N GLU A 60 10.93 -5.70 1.31
CA GLU A 60 10.70 -5.80 2.76
C GLU A 60 9.73 -4.72 3.26
N ASN A 61 9.97 -3.47 2.88
CA ASN A 61 9.10 -2.36 3.22
C ASN A 61 7.67 -2.54 2.68
N ARG A 62 7.50 -3.07 1.46
CA ARG A 62 6.18 -3.33 0.86
C ARG A 62 5.44 -4.46 1.60
N LEU A 63 6.13 -5.49 2.05
CA LEU A 63 5.54 -6.56 2.87
C LEU A 63 5.05 -6.02 4.22
N TYR A 64 5.84 -5.19 4.91
CA TYR A 64 5.40 -4.53 6.14
C TYR A 64 4.19 -3.61 5.91
N GLN A 65 4.15 -2.88 4.80
CA GLN A 65 3.00 -2.05 4.45
C GLN A 65 1.75 -2.92 4.20
N THR A 66 1.90 -4.06 3.54
CA THR A 66 0.79 -5.00 3.28
C THR A 66 0.28 -5.63 4.57
N ASP A 67 1.18 -6.10 5.45
CA ASP A 67 0.85 -6.60 6.80
C ASP A 67 0.04 -5.58 7.61
N TRP A 68 0.45 -4.32 7.56
CA TRP A 68 -0.24 -3.23 8.23
C TRP A 68 -1.66 -3.02 7.68
N LEU A 69 -1.83 -3.08 6.36
CA LEU A 69 -3.15 -2.97 5.72
C LEU A 69 -4.06 -4.12 6.14
N MET A 70 -3.55 -5.35 6.18
CA MET A 70 -4.33 -6.50 6.64
C MET A 70 -4.82 -6.30 8.07
N ARG A 71 -3.91 -5.97 8.97
CA ARG A 71 -4.21 -5.94 10.42
C ARG A 71 -5.04 -4.74 10.86
N PHE A 72 -4.81 -3.57 10.29
CA PHE A 72 -5.40 -2.32 10.79
C PHE A 72 -6.43 -1.71 9.85
N TYR A 73 -6.38 -2.05 8.57
CA TYR A 73 -7.39 -1.62 7.59
C TYR A 73 -8.36 -2.76 7.25
N GLY A 74 -8.06 -4.01 7.60
CA GLY A 74 -8.92 -5.16 7.30
C GLY A 74 -8.89 -5.54 5.82
N PHE A 75 -7.73 -5.40 5.16
CA PHE A 75 -7.52 -5.98 3.83
C PHE A 75 -7.39 -7.50 3.93
N ASP A 76 -8.03 -8.21 3.01
CA ASP A 76 -7.66 -9.59 2.72
C ASP A 76 -6.38 -9.62 1.88
N VAL A 77 -5.60 -10.70 2.01
CA VAL A 77 -4.43 -10.92 1.15
C VAL A 77 -4.86 -10.93 -0.31
N SER A 78 -5.97 -11.61 -0.64
CA SER A 78 -6.47 -11.77 -2.00
C SER A 78 -6.95 -10.48 -2.65
N GLU A 79 -7.25 -9.44 -1.84
CA GLU A 79 -7.52 -8.10 -2.36
C GLU A 79 -6.24 -7.49 -2.94
N ILE A 80 -5.12 -7.60 -2.24
CA ILE A 80 -3.85 -6.93 -2.58
C ILE A 80 -2.98 -7.77 -3.54
N LEU A 81 -2.92 -9.07 -3.31
CA LEU A 81 -2.09 -10.03 -4.02
C LEU A 81 -2.94 -11.24 -4.39
N ASN A 82 -2.84 -11.71 -5.63
CA ASN A 82 -3.62 -12.85 -6.11
C ASN A 82 -2.85 -13.58 -7.23
N GLU A 83 -3.48 -14.56 -7.86
CA GLU A 83 -2.85 -15.37 -8.91
C GLU A 83 -2.35 -14.52 -10.09
N GLN A 84 -3.05 -13.42 -10.42
CA GLN A 84 -2.69 -12.49 -11.49
C GLN A 84 -1.67 -11.43 -11.03
N HIS A 85 -1.65 -11.10 -9.74
CA HIS A 85 -0.79 -10.09 -9.13
C HIS A 85 -0.03 -10.68 -7.94
N GLN A 86 0.99 -11.47 -8.22
CA GLN A 86 1.74 -12.23 -7.21
C GLN A 86 2.86 -11.43 -6.52
N HIS A 87 3.23 -10.28 -7.09
CA HIS A 87 4.32 -9.43 -6.63
C HIS A 87 3.83 -8.01 -6.32
N LEU A 88 4.39 -7.41 -5.28
CA LEU A 88 4.11 -6.03 -4.87
C LEU A 88 4.87 -5.05 -5.77
N ASP A 89 4.21 -3.95 -6.13
CA ASP A 89 4.84 -2.85 -6.85
C ASP A 89 5.88 -2.16 -5.96
N LEU A 90 7.11 -2.02 -6.46
CA LEU A 90 8.21 -1.40 -5.70
C LEU A 90 8.14 0.13 -5.72
N ASP A 91 7.50 0.75 -6.72
CA ASP A 91 7.42 2.20 -6.87
C ASP A 91 6.37 2.82 -5.94
N ILE A 92 5.28 2.11 -5.72
CA ILE A 92 4.09 2.61 -4.98
C ILE A 92 3.68 1.68 -3.86
N ASP A 93 3.08 2.23 -2.80
CA ASP A 93 2.61 1.39 -1.70
C ASP A 93 1.41 0.51 -2.10
N PRO A 94 1.20 -0.62 -1.39
CA PRO A 94 0.19 -1.61 -1.77
C PRO A 94 -1.24 -1.06 -1.77
N LYS A 95 -1.54 -0.04 -0.95
CA LYS A 95 -2.87 0.57 -0.91
C LYS A 95 -3.15 1.38 -2.17
N LEU A 96 -2.16 2.13 -2.65
CA LEU A 96 -2.25 2.83 -3.93
C LEU A 96 -2.29 1.84 -5.09
N SER A 97 -1.43 0.83 -5.08
CA SER A 97 -1.41 -0.21 -6.12
C SER A 97 -2.79 -0.89 -6.25
N TRP A 98 -3.39 -1.26 -5.12
CA TRP A 98 -4.76 -1.78 -5.08
C TRP A 98 -5.77 -0.80 -5.67
N ALA A 99 -5.73 0.47 -5.27
CA ALA A 99 -6.70 1.45 -5.72
C ALA A 99 -6.62 1.73 -7.23
N LEU A 100 -5.42 1.74 -7.79
CA LEU A 100 -5.18 1.92 -9.22
C LEU A 100 -5.68 0.75 -10.06
N ARG A 101 -5.63 -0.48 -9.52
CA ARG A 101 -6.23 -1.65 -10.19
C ARG A 101 -7.75 -1.68 -10.10
N ASN A 102 -8.32 -1.03 -9.08
CA ASN A 102 -9.75 -1.04 -8.79
C ASN A 102 -10.39 0.34 -9.02
N LEU A 103 -10.01 1.05 -10.09
CA LEU A 103 -10.54 2.40 -10.38
C LEU A 103 -12.07 2.44 -10.54
N HIS A 104 -12.70 1.30 -10.86
CA HIS A 104 -14.16 1.18 -10.92
C HIS A 104 -14.86 1.36 -9.56
N GLU A 105 -14.13 1.18 -8.44
CA GLU A 105 -14.62 1.46 -7.08
C GLU A 105 -14.52 2.95 -6.70
N PHE A 106 -13.99 3.78 -7.61
CA PHE A 106 -13.70 5.18 -7.37
C PHE A 106 -14.41 6.10 -8.38
N PRO A 107 -14.70 7.35 -8.00
CA PRO A 107 -14.38 7.97 -6.71
C PRO A 107 -15.39 7.65 -5.60
N VAL A 108 -14.91 7.63 -4.36
CA VAL A 108 -15.73 7.37 -3.18
C VAL A 108 -16.21 8.69 -2.57
N ASP A 109 -17.52 8.85 -2.34
CA ASP A 109 -18.05 10.01 -1.60
C ASP A 109 -17.83 9.86 -0.10
N VAL A 110 -17.00 10.72 0.48
CA VAL A 110 -16.68 10.64 1.91
C VAL A 110 -17.84 10.93 2.85
N ASN A 111 -18.87 11.60 2.37
CA ASN A 111 -20.01 11.96 3.19
C ASN A 111 -20.97 10.78 3.37
N THR A 112 -20.89 9.77 2.52
CA THR A 112 -21.84 8.65 2.47
C THR A 112 -21.17 7.28 2.64
N ALA A 113 -19.97 7.09 2.08
CA ALA A 113 -19.28 5.80 2.04
C ALA A 113 -19.07 5.16 3.41
N ASP A 114 -19.08 3.84 3.48
CA ASP A 114 -18.84 3.14 4.74
C ASP A 114 -17.37 3.24 5.20
N LYS A 115 -17.10 2.74 6.42
CA LYS A 115 -15.75 2.71 7.00
C LYS A 115 -14.76 1.92 6.15
N ARG A 116 -15.19 0.82 5.53
CA ARG A 116 -14.33 -0.09 4.75
C ARG A 116 -13.85 0.61 3.48
N MET A 117 -14.75 1.23 2.73
CA MET A 117 -14.43 1.97 1.51
C MET A 117 -13.60 3.21 1.80
N LEU A 118 -13.91 3.96 2.87
CA LEU A 118 -13.05 5.06 3.33
C LEU A 118 -11.62 4.57 3.66
N ALA A 119 -11.51 3.40 4.28
CA ALA A 119 -10.24 2.77 4.59
C ALA A 119 -9.48 2.30 3.34
N ARG A 120 -10.09 2.27 2.15
CA ARG A 120 -9.43 1.92 0.88
C ARG A 120 -8.86 3.11 0.12
N ILE A 121 -9.34 4.31 0.38
CA ILE A 121 -8.86 5.52 -0.30
C ILE A 121 -7.36 5.78 0.03
N PRO A 122 -6.46 5.82 -0.96
CA PRO A 122 -5.06 6.22 -0.75
C PRO A 122 -4.97 7.63 -0.15
N GLY A 123 -4.08 7.82 0.83
CA GLY A 123 -3.95 9.09 1.55
C GLY A 123 -4.91 9.27 2.74
N LEU A 124 -5.83 8.33 2.98
CA LEU A 124 -6.60 8.26 4.23
C LEU A 124 -5.98 7.23 5.18
N GLY A 125 -5.55 7.72 6.35
CA GLY A 125 -5.18 6.87 7.48
C GLY A 125 -6.41 6.48 8.31
N MET A 126 -6.35 5.37 9.07
CA MET A 126 -7.49 4.97 9.92
C MET A 126 -7.93 6.05 10.91
N ARG A 127 -7.01 6.86 11.45
CA ARG A 127 -7.38 8.02 12.30
C ARG A 127 -8.23 9.03 11.52
N SER A 128 -7.86 9.34 10.29
CA SER A 128 -8.62 10.25 9.41
C SER A 128 -9.97 9.64 9.05
N VAL A 129 -10.06 8.34 8.79
CA VAL A 129 -11.33 7.63 8.56
C VAL A 129 -12.29 7.81 9.73
N HIS A 130 -11.85 7.57 10.97
CA HIS A 130 -12.71 7.76 12.15
C HIS A 130 -13.14 9.22 12.32
N LYS A 131 -12.23 10.18 12.09
CA LYS A 131 -12.56 11.61 12.12
C LYS A 131 -13.60 11.98 11.06
N ILE A 132 -13.49 11.45 9.84
CA ILE A 132 -14.47 11.66 8.75
C ILE A 132 -15.85 11.15 9.17
N LEU A 133 -15.92 9.90 9.64
CA LEU A 133 -17.17 9.28 10.08
C LEU A 133 -17.84 10.07 11.21
N ASN A 134 -17.06 10.57 12.16
CA ASN A 134 -17.59 11.37 13.27
C ASN A 134 -18.03 12.76 12.82
N ALA A 135 -17.21 13.44 12.01
CA ALA A 135 -17.48 14.82 11.59
C ALA A 135 -18.66 14.92 10.62
N ARG A 136 -18.83 13.95 9.72
CA ARG A 136 -19.90 13.98 8.70
C ARG A 136 -21.32 13.86 9.27
N ARG A 137 -21.44 13.42 10.53
CA ARG A 137 -22.71 13.39 11.27
C ARG A 137 -23.26 14.79 11.56
N PHE A 138 -22.38 15.79 11.64
CA PHE A 138 -22.73 17.16 12.01
C PHE A 138 -22.73 18.13 10.84
N ARG A 139 -21.97 17.82 9.77
CA ARG A 139 -21.91 18.64 8.56
C ARG A 139 -21.40 17.84 7.38
N ARG A 140 -21.74 18.27 6.16
CA ARG A 140 -21.05 17.78 4.96
C ARG A 140 -19.59 18.27 4.95
N LEU A 141 -18.68 17.37 4.62
CA LEU A 141 -17.24 17.59 4.60
C LEU A 141 -16.81 17.99 3.20
N ASN A 142 -16.02 19.06 3.10
CA ASN A 142 -15.43 19.58 1.87
C ASN A 142 -13.90 19.42 1.93
N TRP A 143 -13.19 19.87 0.90
CA TRP A 143 -11.73 19.76 0.83
C TRP A 143 -11.00 20.43 2.00
N GLU A 144 -11.46 21.58 2.48
CA GLU A 144 -10.85 22.27 3.62
C GLU A 144 -11.00 21.47 4.92
N HIS A 145 -12.18 20.88 5.16
CA HIS A 145 -12.43 20.01 6.31
C HIS A 145 -11.52 18.78 6.26
N LEU A 146 -11.41 18.15 5.09
CA LEU A 146 -10.57 16.96 4.89
C LEU A 146 -9.08 17.27 5.11
N LYS A 147 -8.60 18.43 4.63
CA LYS A 147 -7.23 18.90 4.91
C LYS A 147 -6.99 19.06 6.42
N LYS A 148 -7.91 19.71 7.14
CA LYS A 148 -7.82 19.91 8.60
C LYS A 148 -7.90 18.60 9.39
N ILE A 149 -8.63 17.60 8.89
CA ILE A 149 -8.68 16.26 9.49
C ILE A 149 -7.32 15.53 9.39
N GLY A 150 -6.50 15.89 8.40
CA GLY A 150 -5.20 15.27 8.11
C GLY A 150 -5.26 14.29 6.95
N VAL A 151 -6.14 14.51 5.97
CA VAL A 151 -6.15 13.75 4.72
C VAL A 151 -4.99 14.21 3.84
N ALA A 152 -4.22 13.26 3.28
CA ALA A 152 -3.16 13.55 2.31
C ALA A 152 -3.77 13.85 0.93
N LEU A 153 -4.20 15.10 0.73
CA LEU A 153 -4.93 15.52 -0.47
C LEU A 153 -4.13 15.40 -1.78
N ASN A 154 -2.81 15.43 -1.73
CA ASN A 154 -1.96 15.20 -2.90
C ASN A 154 -2.16 13.83 -3.53
N ARG A 155 -2.72 12.88 -2.78
CA ARG A 155 -3.03 11.51 -3.23
C ARG A 155 -4.52 11.23 -3.23
N ALA A 156 -5.22 11.60 -2.16
CA ALA A 156 -6.60 11.20 -1.96
C ALA A 156 -7.58 11.83 -2.97
N LYS A 157 -7.26 13.02 -3.50
CA LYS A 157 -8.11 13.75 -4.45
C LYS A 157 -8.47 12.96 -5.72
N TYR A 158 -7.65 12.00 -6.12
CA TYR A 158 -7.89 11.16 -7.30
C TYR A 158 -8.90 10.02 -7.05
N PHE A 159 -9.25 9.76 -5.79
CA PHE A 159 -10.00 8.58 -5.38
C PHE A 159 -11.25 8.93 -4.57
N MET A 160 -11.57 10.21 -4.40
CA MET A 160 -12.67 10.61 -3.52
C MET A 160 -13.38 11.85 -4.01
N VAL A 161 -14.66 11.95 -3.68
CA VAL A 161 -15.43 13.19 -3.77
C VAL A 161 -15.87 13.64 -2.38
N CYS A 162 -16.19 14.92 -2.29
CA CYS A 162 -16.68 15.54 -1.07
C CYS A 162 -17.61 16.71 -1.44
N ASP A 163 -18.07 17.46 -0.44
CA ASP A 163 -19.00 18.58 -0.59
C ASP A 163 -18.32 19.79 -1.23
N SER A 164 -18.10 19.73 -2.54
CA SER A 164 -17.42 20.77 -3.30
C SER A 164 -17.89 20.78 -4.75
N ASN A 165 -17.99 21.98 -5.32
CA ASN A 165 -18.23 22.17 -6.75
C ASN A 165 -16.97 21.89 -7.59
N GLN A 166 -15.81 21.75 -6.94
CA GLN A 166 -14.57 21.34 -7.60
C GLN A 166 -14.54 19.82 -7.68
N PHE A 167 -15.03 19.29 -8.80
CA PHE A 167 -14.84 17.89 -9.17
C PHE A 167 -13.97 17.82 -10.43
N GLU A 168 -12.77 17.27 -10.29
CA GLU A 168 -11.87 17.05 -11.42
C GLU A 168 -12.39 15.84 -12.23
N LYS A 169 -13.31 16.09 -13.17
CA LYS A 169 -13.81 15.11 -14.15
C LYS A 169 -12.76 14.78 -15.22
N ARG A 170 -11.58 14.34 -14.80
CA ARG A 170 -10.60 13.81 -15.74
C ARG A 170 -10.73 12.29 -15.68
N ASP A 171 -11.11 11.68 -16.79
CA ASP A 171 -10.95 10.25 -17.03
C ASP A 171 -9.44 9.95 -17.07
N LEU A 172 -8.83 9.93 -15.89
CA LEU A 172 -7.42 9.65 -15.72
C LEU A 172 -7.26 8.14 -15.68
N THR A 173 -6.41 7.63 -16.56
CA THR A 173 -6.01 6.23 -16.52
C THR A 173 -5.16 5.96 -15.28
N SER A 174 -5.04 4.69 -14.90
CA SER A 174 -4.27 4.28 -13.72
C SER A 174 -2.81 4.76 -13.78
N GLU A 175 -2.23 4.77 -14.99
CA GLU A 175 -0.84 5.17 -15.25
C GLU A 175 -0.66 6.67 -15.07
N LYS A 176 -1.62 7.48 -15.53
CA LYS A 176 -1.60 8.94 -15.32
C LYS A 176 -1.70 9.30 -13.85
N ILE A 177 -2.60 8.65 -13.11
CA ILE A 177 -2.74 8.87 -11.66
C ILE A 177 -1.44 8.46 -10.94
N LYS A 178 -0.88 7.28 -11.27
CA LYS A 178 0.43 6.83 -10.73
C LYS A 178 1.51 7.89 -11.00
N GLY A 179 1.62 8.36 -12.24
CA GLY A 179 2.59 9.38 -12.66
C GLY A 179 2.46 10.69 -11.87
N TYR A 180 1.25 11.24 -11.75
CA TYR A 180 1.03 12.47 -10.99
C TYR A 180 1.34 12.31 -9.50
N ILE A 181 0.99 11.18 -8.90
CA ILE A 181 1.30 10.94 -7.49
C ILE A 181 2.81 10.82 -7.28
N LEU A 182 3.53 10.11 -8.15
CA LEU A 182 4.98 9.95 -8.06
C LEU A 182 5.72 11.27 -8.26
N GLN A 183 5.31 12.08 -9.24
CA GLN A 183 5.91 13.40 -9.48
C GLN A 183 5.74 14.36 -8.29
N ASN A 184 4.57 14.32 -7.64
CA ASN A 184 4.27 15.16 -6.48
C ASN A 184 4.74 14.56 -5.15
N SER A 185 5.32 13.36 -5.15
CA SER A 185 5.84 12.70 -3.95
C SER A 185 7.35 12.94 -3.84
N ASN A 186 7.75 13.74 -2.85
CA ASN A 186 9.15 13.85 -2.44
C ASN A 186 9.55 12.57 -1.68
N SER A 187 9.84 11.49 -2.42
CA SER A 187 10.34 10.24 -1.81
C SER A 187 11.81 10.39 -1.42
N LYS A 188 12.15 10.04 -0.17
CA LYS A 188 13.55 9.90 0.29
C LYS A 188 14.34 8.84 -0.49
N TYR A 189 13.66 7.93 -1.20
CA TYR A 189 14.26 6.84 -1.99
C TYR A 189 14.34 7.15 -3.49
N ARG A 190 14.10 8.41 -3.90
CA ARG A 190 14.22 8.82 -5.30
C ARG A 190 15.62 8.53 -5.86
N THR A 191 16.64 8.61 -5.03
CA THR A 191 18.04 8.29 -5.36
C THR A 191 18.28 6.78 -5.55
N THR A 192 17.54 5.92 -4.85
CA THR A 192 17.63 4.46 -5.02
C THR A 192 16.92 4.01 -6.31
N LEU A 193 15.78 4.63 -6.63
CA LEU A 193 15.05 4.43 -7.89
C LEU A 193 15.83 4.94 -9.13
N SER A 194 16.60 6.02 -9.01
CA SER A 194 17.37 6.57 -10.14
C SER A 194 18.55 5.69 -10.55
N ASN A 195 19.17 4.95 -9.62
CA ASN A 195 20.31 4.08 -9.92
C ASN A 195 19.93 2.86 -10.76
N GLN A 196 18.64 2.49 -10.80
CA GLN A 196 18.15 1.37 -11.61
C GLN A 196 17.82 1.79 -13.05
N LEU A 197 17.58 3.09 -13.28
CA LEU A 197 17.28 3.65 -14.61
C LEU A 197 18.55 4.09 -15.37
N SER A 198 19.67 4.31 -14.69
CA SER A 198 20.96 4.64 -15.33
C SER A 198 21.67 3.45 -15.99
N LEU A 199 21.12 2.24 -15.87
CA LEU A 199 21.65 1.03 -16.52
C LEU A 199 21.06 0.79 -17.93
N PHE A 200 20.19 1.69 -18.39
CA PHE A 200 19.63 1.69 -19.75
C PHE A 200 19.78 3.05 -20.46
N GLY A 201 20.75 3.86 -20.03
CA GLY A 201 21.17 5.09 -20.71
C GLY A 201 22.43 4.89 -21.53
#